data_AF-A0A078ANZ7-F1
#
_entry.id   AF-A0A078ANZ7-F1
#
_cell.length_a   1.000
_cell.length_b   1.000
_cell.length_c   1.000
_cell.angle_alpha   90.00
_cell.angle_beta   90.00
_cell.angle_gamma   90.00
#
_symmetry.space_group_name_H-M   'P 1'
#
loop_
_entity.id
_entity.type
_entity.pdbx_description
1 polymer ?
#
loop_
_entity_poly.entity_id
_entity_poly.type
_entity_poly.pdbx_seq_one_letter_code
_entity_poly.pdbx_strand_id
1 'polypeptide(L)'
;MERRGGRGHGRGGHGGKDVAISKSLSWILRHGALELGLSIRTDGYVPIDEILAAQRIKCNQSELQNECFIELKVDFDMIKAIVASNDKQRFQLISEINEEGVEVHYIRATQGHTIQTISNEELLTPIIDPFGFDEVIHGTYLKVFNLIMETGLNKMARNHIHMAPGMPTKKGVISGMRASCEIVVEVNMAKAMYQGKVPFYISNNKVLLSPGIDGVLSSKYFRQVVDIKRHLMLYQAPLDYICVYDFECQCEEGTKNLTFNEIIEFPVVVIDVKSMQIIGEFQTYVKPTIHPKLTEFCTKLTGIEQSQVDGGVPIKEAIQQVHAFLEKLGVLQTEFVFLSCGDFDGNQIRREALHKQFNIPSYLKRWINIKKVFPLHLFDKSKPEQQIDFIKNVKKSTVSGMGELLKLSGLELEGRHHSGIDDARNIARCVVSSLEKGFQYTQGMVLSHPFSLEKPEEQDEESKE
;
A
#
# COMPACT_ATOMS: atom_id res chain seq x y z
N MET A 1 10.85 23.66 -52.48
CA MET A 1 9.88 24.77 -52.34
C MET A 1 8.63 24.16 -51.73
N GLU A 2 8.08 24.51 -50.57
CA GLU A 2 8.33 25.57 -49.59
C GLU A 2 7.94 25.04 -48.21
N ARG A 3 8.54 25.64 -47.18
CA ARG A 3 8.33 25.40 -45.75
C ARG A 3 6.97 25.96 -45.31
N ARG A 4 6.29 25.28 -44.37
CA ARG A 4 5.59 25.96 -43.26
C ARG A 4 5.70 25.13 -42.00
N GLY A 5 6.62 25.55 -41.11
CA GLY A 5 6.71 25.08 -39.74
C GLY A 5 5.82 25.94 -38.83
N GLY A 6 4.93 25.29 -38.09
CA GLY A 6 4.20 25.90 -36.98
C GLY A 6 4.96 25.68 -35.68
N ARG A 7 5.80 26.65 -35.29
CA ARG A 7 6.34 26.76 -33.94
C ARG A 7 5.23 27.25 -33.01
N GLY A 8 4.67 26.37 -32.20
CA GLY A 8 3.91 26.78 -31.02
C GLY A 8 4.85 27.41 -30.00
N HIS A 9 4.77 28.73 -29.82
CA HIS A 9 5.45 29.45 -28.74
C HIS A 9 4.83 29.07 -27.40
N GLY A 10 5.56 28.29 -26.61
CA GLY A 10 5.24 28.03 -25.21
C GLY A 10 5.45 29.29 -24.36
N ARG A 11 4.44 29.61 -23.54
CA ARG A 11 4.48 30.61 -22.46
C ARG A 11 5.59 30.26 -21.45
N GLY A 12 6.80 30.72 -21.69
CA GLY A 12 7.94 30.65 -20.77
C GLY A 12 8.15 31.98 -20.07
N GLY A 13 7.87 32.08 -18.77
CA GLY A 13 8.15 33.28 -17.98
C GLY A 13 7.70 33.20 -16.52
N HIS A 14 6.46 32.77 -16.26
CA HIS A 14 5.89 32.77 -14.90
C HIS A 14 6.24 31.54 -14.05
N GLY A 15 6.30 30.35 -14.65
CA GLY A 15 6.52 29.11 -13.87
C GLY A 15 7.85 29.04 -13.11
N GLY A 16 8.89 29.76 -13.56
CA GLY A 16 10.18 29.80 -12.87
C GLY A 16 10.15 30.59 -11.55
N LYS A 17 9.41 31.71 -11.52
CA LYS A 17 9.29 32.58 -10.34
C LYS A 17 8.45 31.92 -9.25
N ASP A 18 7.33 31.32 -9.62
CA ASP A 18 6.43 30.64 -8.67
C ASP A 18 7.10 29.43 -8.02
N VAL A 19 7.90 28.69 -8.77
CA VAL A 19 8.71 27.58 -8.24
C VAL A 19 9.78 28.07 -7.26
N ALA A 20 10.44 29.20 -7.53
CA ALA A 20 11.41 29.79 -6.62
C ALA A 20 10.75 30.22 -5.31
N ILE A 21 9.60 30.92 -5.39
CA ILE A 21 8.83 31.32 -4.21
C ILE A 21 8.36 30.10 -3.42
N SER A 22 7.81 29.08 -4.09
CA SER A 22 7.38 27.84 -3.42
C SER A 22 8.53 27.14 -2.69
N LYS A 23 9.75 27.14 -3.26
CA LYS A 23 10.94 26.59 -2.59
C LYS A 23 11.33 27.41 -1.37
N SER A 24 11.34 28.74 -1.48
CA SER A 24 11.64 29.64 -0.37
C SER A 24 10.62 29.51 0.76
N LEU A 25 9.32 29.54 0.47
CA LEU A 25 8.26 29.30 1.46
C LEU A 25 8.40 27.93 2.12
N SER A 26 8.72 26.89 1.35
CA SER A 26 8.98 25.55 1.92
C SER A 26 10.16 25.57 2.89
N TRP A 27 11.22 26.30 2.59
CA TRP A 27 12.40 26.39 3.47
C TRP A 27 12.08 27.17 4.75
N ILE A 28 11.44 28.33 4.62
CA ILE A 28 11.03 29.18 5.76
C ILE A 28 10.18 28.36 6.73
N LEU A 29 9.08 27.78 6.22
CA LEU A 29 8.10 27.11 7.06
C LEU A 29 8.61 25.80 7.68
N ARG A 30 9.65 25.17 7.10
CA ARG A 30 10.18 23.88 7.60
C ARG A 30 11.41 24.00 8.47
N HIS A 31 12.21 25.05 8.26
CA HIS A 31 13.56 25.16 8.79
C HIS A 31 13.81 26.57 9.36
N GLY A 32 13.62 27.59 8.52
CA GLY A 32 14.13 28.94 8.79
C GLY A 32 13.24 29.84 9.63
N ALA A 33 12.04 29.41 10.05
CA ALA A 33 11.10 30.30 10.75
C ALA A 33 11.72 30.94 12.00
N LEU A 34 12.34 30.13 12.87
CA LEU A 34 13.00 30.62 14.08
C LEU A 34 14.25 31.47 13.77
N GLU A 35 15.03 31.10 12.75
CA GLU A 35 16.21 31.85 12.30
C GLU A 35 15.83 33.24 11.76
N LEU A 36 14.67 33.36 11.14
CA LEU A 36 14.13 34.62 10.62
C LEU A 36 13.35 35.42 11.67
N GLY A 37 13.31 34.96 12.92
CA GLY A 37 12.56 35.61 14.01
C GLY A 37 11.05 35.57 13.83
N LEU A 38 10.52 34.63 13.04
CA LEU A 38 9.09 34.47 12.81
C LEU A 38 8.44 33.67 13.94
N SER A 39 7.26 34.12 14.37
CA SER A 39 6.42 33.45 15.36
C SER A 39 5.77 32.21 14.73
N ILE A 40 6.33 31.04 15.00
CA ILE A 40 5.76 29.76 14.57
C ILE A 40 5.02 29.07 15.73
N ARG A 41 3.75 28.75 15.49
CA ARG A 41 2.90 27.98 16.41
C ARG A 41 3.34 26.51 16.47
N THR A 42 2.91 25.79 17.50
CA THR A 42 3.16 24.35 17.68
C THR A 42 2.54 23.50 16.57
N ASP A 43 1.46 23.97 15.95
CA ASP A 43 0.81 23.36 14.79
C ASP A 43 1.48 23.74 13.44
N GLY A 44 2.58 24.50 13.48
CA GLY A 44 3.40 24.91 12.34
C GLY A 44 2.92 26.17 11.62
N TYR A 45 1.84 26.82 12.06
CA TYR A 45 1.34 28.05 11.44
C TYR A 45 2.21 29.27 11.78
N VAL A 46 2.47 30.07 10.74
CA VAL A 46 3.17 31.35 10.82
C VAL A 46 2.24 32.44 10.24
N PRO A 47 2.12 33.62 10.89
CA PRO A 47 1.39 34.75 10.32
C PRO A 47 1.97 35.19 8.98
N ILE A 48 1.12 35.41 7.98
CA ILE A 48 1.58 35.82 6.65
C ILE A 48 2.20 37.21 6.68
N ASP A 49 1.68 38.11 7.50
CA ASP A 49 2.19 39.48 7.61
C ASP A 49 3.64 39.50 8.11
N GLU A 50 4.02 38.60 9.01
CA GLU A 50 5.42 38.45 9.44
C GLU A 50 6.31 37.96 8.29
N ILE A 51 5.83 37.01 7.48
CA ILE A 51 6.55 36.53 6.29
C ILE A 51 6.72 37.65 5.26
N LEU A 52 5.69 38.47 5.04
CA LEU A 52 5.73 39.61 4.13
C LEU A 52 6.63 40.74 4.67
N ALA A 53 6.68 40.94 5.98
CA ALA A 53 7.55 41.91 6.64
C ALA A 53 9.02 41.48 6.59
N ALA A 54 9.32 40.19 6.83
CA ALA A 54 10.67 39.64 6.74
C ALA A 54 11.29 39.80 5.33
N GLN A 55 10.47 39.84 4.28
CA GLN A 55 10.93 40.15 2.91
C GLN A 55 11.42 41.59 2.73
N ARG A 56 10.94 42.51 3.56
CA ARG A 56 11.24 43.95 3.49
C ARG A 56 12.47 44.32 4.30
N ILE A 57 13.00 43.41 5.11
CA ILE A 57 14.26 43.60 5.84
C ILE A 57 15.42 43.46 4.84
N LYS A 58 15.66 44.53 4.08
CA LYS A 58 16.98 44.83 3.52
C LYS A 58 17.87 45.24 4.68
N CYS A 59 19.08 44.68 4.76
CA CYS A 59 20.15 45.17 5.62
C CYS A 59 20.27 46.69 5.54
N ASN A 60 19.70 47.37 6.52
CA ASN A 60 20.14 48.66 6.95
C ASN A 60 20.81 48.46 8.30
N GLN A 61 22.00 47.84 8.30
CA GLN A 61 23.18 48.31 9.04
C GLN A 61 24.32 47.28 9.01
N SER A 62 25.48 47.80 8.57
CA SER A 62 26.86 47.46 8.95
C SER A 62 27.31 46.00 9.01
N GLU A 63 28.23 45.69 8.09
CA GLU A 63 29.51 45.00 8.35
C GLU A 63 29.57 44.14 9.62
N LEU A 64 29.17 42.87 9.53
CA LEU A 64 29.86 41.71 10.10
C LEU A 64 29.10 40.42 9.74
N GLN A 65 29.64 39.72 8.75
CA GLN A 65 29.66 38.25 8.57
C GLN A 65 28.34 37.45 8.69
N ASN A 66 27.88 36.99 7.52
CA ASN A 66 27.04 35.81 7.25
C ASN A 66 25.61 35.77 7.83
N GLU A 67 24.65 36.45 7.18
CA GLU A 67 23.22 36.14 7.38
C GLU A 67 22.41 36.12 6.06
N CYS A 68 21.44 35.22 6.00
CA CYS A 68 20.79 34.70 4.80
C CYS A 68 19.65 35.62 4.31
N PHE A 69 19.78 36.18 3.10
CA PHE A 69 18.75 37.03 2.49
C PHE A 69 17.78 36.23 1.62
N ILE A 70 16.48 36.30 1.88
CA ILE A 70 15.45 35.83 0.95
C ILE A 70 14.56 37.01 0.52
N GLU A 71 14.94 37.69 -0.56
CA GLU A 71 14.07 38.70 -1.19
C GLU A 71 13.01 38.00 -2.06
N LEU A 72 11.90 37.56 -1.45
CA LEU A 72 10.82 36.86 -2.19
C LEU A 72 10.06 37.80 -3.16
N LYS A 73 9.94 39.10 -2.84
CA LYS A 73 9.09 40.09 -3.56
C LYS A 73 7.71 39.52 -3.90
N VAL A 74 6.96 39.10 -2.87
CA VAL A 74 5.61 38.56 -3.02
C VAL A 74 4.61 39.35 -2.19
N ASP A 75 3.36 39.35 -2.65
CA ASP A 75 2.20 39.81 -1.89
C ASP A 75 1.33 38.62 -1.46
N PHE A 76 0.26 38.92 -0.71
CA PHE A 76 -0.65 37.88 -0.22
C PHE A 76 -1.38 37.14 -1.35
N ASP A 77 -1.75 37.83 -2.43
CA ASP A 77 -2.43 37.21 -3.57
C ASP A 77 -1.53 36.25 -4.32
N MET A 78 -0.24 36.57 -4.45
CA MET A 78 0.77 35.65 -4.95
C MET A 78 0.94 34.42 -4.05
N ILE A 79 0.96 34.58 -2.72
CA ILE A 79 1.02 33.45 -1.78
C ILE A 79 -0.23 32.57 -1.95
N LYS A 80 -1.43 33.15 -1.97
CA LYS A 80 -2.69 32.42 -2.23
C LYS A 80 -2.65 31.67 -3.55
N ALA A 81 -2.20 32.32 -4.63
CA ALA A 81 -2.06 31.70 -5.94
C ALA A 81 -1.06 30.52 -5.93
N ILE A 82 0.05 30.63 -5.20
CA ILE A 82 1.06 29.56 -5.08
C ILE A 82 0.56 28.38 -4.26
N VAL A 83 -0.21 28.64 -3.20
CA VAL A 83 -0.84 27.57 -2.42
C VAL A 83 -1.90 26.85 -3.27
N ALA A 84 -2.74 27.60 -3.98
CA ALA A 84 -3.79 27.05 -4.85
C ALA A 84 -3.22 26.28 -6.06
N SER A 85 -2.13 26.75 -6.66
CA SER A 85 -1.45 26.10 -7.79
C SER A 85 -0.41 25.05 -7.37
N ASN A 86 -0.29 24.73 -6.07
CA ASN A 86 0.70 23.76 -5.63
C ASN A 86 0.23 22.34 -5.93
N ASP A 87 0.73 21.76 -7.03
CA ASP A 87 0.44 20.36 -7.42
C ASP A 87 0.69 19.35 -6.29
N LYS A 88 1.58 19.67 -5.35
CA LYS A 88 1.98 18.80 -4.24
C LYS A 88 1.28 19.08 -2.91
N GLN A 89 0.35 20.05 -2.91
CA GLN A 89 -0.44 20.46 -1.75
C GLN A 89 0.43 20.62 -0.49
N ARG A 90 1.56 21.31 -0.64
CA ARG A 90 2.59 21.42 0.40
C ARG A 90 2.27 22.41 1.51
N PHE A 91 1.26 23.24 1.31
CA PHE A 91 0.94 24.35 2.18
C PHE A 91 -0.53 24.34 2.55
N GLN A 92 -0.84 24.84 3.73
CA GLN A 92 -2.20 25.07 4.19
C GLN A 92 -2.33 26.52 4.62
N LEU A 93 -3.44 27.15 4.24
CA LEU A 93 -3.82 28.50 4.63
C LEU A 93 -5.04 28.44 5.53
N ILE A 94 -5.05 29.26 6.59
CA ILE A 94 -6.22 29.51 7.42
C ILE A 94 -6.36 31.01 7.70
N SER A 95 -7.56 31.43 8.02
CA SER A 95 -7.86 32.75 8.59
C SER A 95 -8.43 32.56 9.98
N GLU A 96 -7.98 33.36 10.94
CA GLU A 96 -8.54 33.43 12.28
C GLU A 96 -8.81 34.89 12.64
N ILE A 97 -9.82 35.14 13.47
CA ILE A 97 -10.11 36.49 13.99
C ILE A 97 -9.35 36.63 15.31
N ASN A 98 -8.50 37.64 15.43
CA ASN A 98 -7.77 37.90 16.67
C ASN A 98 -8.68 38.54 17.75
N GLU A 99 -8.15 38.74 18.95
CA GLU A 99 -8.89 39.33 20.08
C GLU A 99 -9.42 40.74 19.80
N GLU A 100 -8.83 41.45 18.81
CA GLU A 100 -9.21 42.79 18.38
C GLU A 100 -10.27 42.78 17.26
N GLY A 101 -10.75 41.61 16.84
CA GLY A 101 -11.74 41.46 15.77
C GLY A 101 -11.15 41.57 14.36
N VAL A 102 -9.82 41.55 14.21
CA VAL A 102 -9.11 41.64 12.93
C VAL A 102 -8.85 40.24 12.38
N GLU A 103 -9.15 40.04 11.10
CA GLU A 103 -8.81 38.80 10.39
C GLU A 103 -7.29 38.72 10.15
N VAL A 104 -6.67 37.64 10.63
CA VAL A 104 -5.25 37.34 10.46
C VAL A 104 -5.12 36.07 9.64
N HIS A 105 -4.29 36.12 8.60
CA HIS A 105 -4.03 34.97 7.74
C HIS A 105 -2.74 34.25 8.14
N TYR A 106 -2.81 32.92 8.21
CA TYR A 106 -1.69 32.06 8.56
C TYR A 106 -1.37 31.07 7.45
N ILE A 107 -0.10 30.70 7.34
CA ILE A 107 0.38 29.64 6.45
C ILE A 107 1.26 28.65 7.19
N ARG A 108 1.15 27.37 6.85
CA ARG A 108 2.07 26.31 7.31
C ARG A 108 2.48 25.36 6.19
N ALA A 109 3.58 24.64 6.39
CA ALA A 109 3.88 23.47 5.59
C ALA A 109 3.11 22.24 6.13
N THR A 110 2.66 21.35 5.25
CA THR A 110 1.87 20.17 5.64
C THR A 110 2.71 19.03 6.26
N GLN A 111 4.02 19.02 5.98
CA GLN A 111 5.02 18.08 6.53
C GLN A 111 6.44 18.55 6.18
N GLY A 112 7.44 17.86 6.71
CA GLY A 112 8.86 18.02 6.33
C GLY A 112 9.67 18.96 7.22
N HIS A 113 9.15 19.30 8.40
CA HIS A 113 9.78 20.18 9.37
C HIS A 113 11.07 19.57 9.98
N THR A 114 11.99 20.45 10.35
CA THR A 114 13.13 20.16 11.26
C THR A 114 13.04 20.96 12.55
N ILE A 115 12.04 21.85 12.67
CA ILE A 115 11.79 22.67 13.86
C ILE A 115 11.22 21.75 14.94
N GLN A 116 11.88 21.71 16.11
CA GLN A 116 11.56 20.76 17.18
C GLN A 116 10.31 21.14 17.98
N THR A 117 9.92 22.41 17.99
CA THR A 117 8.74 22.91 18.71
C THR A 117 7.41 22.53 18.05
N ILE A 118 7.44 21.98 16.83
CA ILE A 118 6.23 21.57 16.11
C ILE A 118 5.73 20.24 16.63
N SER A 119 4.48 20.22 17.10
CA SER A 119 3.79 19.03 17.62
C SER A 119 3.30 18.13 16.48
N ASN A 120 3.61 16.84 16.58
CA ASN A 120 3.10 15.84 15.63
C ASN A 120 1.57 15.68 15.73
N GLU A 121 1.03 15.80 16.94
CA GLU A 121 -0.38 15.54 17.26
C GLU A 121 -1.31 16.61 16.67
N GLU A 122 -0.80 17.84 16.52
CA GLU A 122 -1.54 18.97 15.95
C GLU A 122 -1.38 19.07 14.42
N LEU A 123 -0.36 18.42 13.86
CA LEU A 123 -0.02 18.50 12.44
C LEU A 123 -0.44 17.25 11.66
N LEU A 124 -0.40 16.06 12.27
CA LEU A 124 -0.51 14.77 11.59
C LEU A 124 -1.56 13.87 12.24
N THR A 125 -2.23 13.04 11.44
CA THR A 125 -3.16 12.04 11.98
C THR A 125 -2.41 10.74 12.27
N PRO A 126 -2.49 10.19 13.50
CA PRO A 126 -1.88 8.90 13.81
C PRO A 126 -2.55 7.77 13.04
N ILE A 127 -1.73 6.84 12.52
CA ILE A 127 -2.23 5.63 11.87
C ILE A 127 -2.43 4.56 12.94
N ILE A 128 -3.67 4.09 13.06
CA ILE A 128 -4.06 3.03 14.01
C ILE A 128 -4.17 1.69 13.30
N ASP A 129 -4.77 1.66 12.11
CA ASP A 129 -4.90 0.45 11.29
C ASP A 129 -3.90 0.47 10.12
N PRO A 130 -2.82 -0.35 10.18
CA PRO A 130 -1.84 -0.43 9.09
C PRO A 130 -2.40 -1.10 7.83
N PHE A 131 -3.51 -1.84 7.92
CA PHE A 131 -4.08 -2.60 6.81
C PHE A 131 -5.00 -1.77 5.91
N GLY A 132 -5.22 -0.50 6.24
CA GLY A 132 -5.82 0.48 5.34
C GLY A 132 -4.89 0.92 4.19
N PHE A 133 -3.61 0.54 4.23
CA PHE A 133 -2.60 0.95 3.25
C PHE A 133 -2.10 -0.24 2.43
N ASP A 134 -2.22 -0.13 1.10
CA ASP A 134 -1.78 -1.16 0.17
C ASP A 134 -0.25 -1.28 0.11
N GLU A 135 0.40 -0.13 0.17
CA GLU A 135 1.83 0.04 -0.04
C GLU A 135 2.34 1.13 0.90
N VAL A 136 3.53 0.92 1.46
CA VAL A 136 4.22 1.92 2.29
C VAL A 136 5.66 1.97 1.79
N ILE A 137 5.94 2.94 0.93
CA ILE A 137 7.18 2.92 0.15
C ILE A 137 8.07 4.15 0.37
N HIS A 138 9.38 3.92 0.40
CA HIS A 138 10.40 4.95 0.48
C HIS A 138 11.30 4.92 -0.75
N GLY A 139 11.35 6.03 -1.49
CA GLY A 139 12.22 6.19 -2.65
C GLY A 139 13.59 6.76 -2.29
N THR A 140 14.67 6.05 -2.64
CA THR A 140 16.04 6.49 -2.42
C THR A 140 16.97 6.10 -3.59
N TYR A 141 18.28 6.27 -3.43
CA TYR A 141 19.29 6.06 -4.49
C TYR A 141 20.02 4.73 -4.31
N LEU A 142 20.41 4.09 -5.42
CA LEU A 142 21.05 2.77 -5.39
C LEU A 142 22.36 2.78 -4.58
N LYS A 143 23.12 3.88 -4.65
CA LYS A 143 24.40 4.03 -3.95
C LYS A 143 24.31 3.91 -2.41
N VAL A 144 23.13 4.12 -1.82
CA VAL A 144 22.94 4.00 -0.36
C VAL A 144 22.30 2.67 0.05
N PHE A 145 22.10 1.73 -0.89
CA PHE A 145 21.43 0.45 -0.62
C PHE A 145 22.08 -0.34 0.53
N ASN A 146 23.39 -0.58 0.48
CA ASN A 146 24.08 -1.34 1.53
C ASN A 146 23.98 -0.63 2.90
N LEU A 147 24.09 0.71 2.89
CA LEU A 147 23.97 1.51 4.11
C LEU A 147 22.59 1.34 4.75
N ILE A 148 21.50 1.49 3.98
CA ILE A 148 20.14 1.40 4.55
C ILE A 148 19.78 -0.03 4.98
N MET A 149 20.40 -1.05 4.38
CA MET A 149 20.23 -2.44 4.84
C MET A 149 20.89 -2.67 6.20
N GLU A 150 22.00 -1.99 6.48
CA GLU A 150 22.70 -2.06 7.77
C GLU A 150 22.06 -1.14 8.82
N THR A 151 21.81 0.12 8.49
CA THR A 151 21.39 1.14 9.46
C THR A 151 19.88 1.37 9.52
N GLY A 152 19.11 0.82 8.58
CA GLY A 152 17.71 1.20 8.37
C GLY A 152 17.56 2.56 7.69
N LEU A 153 16.30 3.00 7.53
CA LEU A 153 15.98 4.35 7.06
C LEU A 153 16.10 5.34 8.21
N ASN A 154 16.77 6.47 7.99
CA ASN A 154 16.99 7.50 9.01
C ASN A 154 16.24 8.79 8.66
N LYS A 155 15.64 9.46 9.65
CA LYS A 155 14.99 10.77 9.47
C LYS A 155 15.98 11.89 9.10
N MET A 156 17.27 11.67 9.32
CA MET A 156 18.36 12.63 9.21
C MET A 156 18.07 13.84 10.12
N ALA A 157 18.27 15.06 9.63
CA ALA A 157 17.93 16.27 10.36
C ALA A 157 16.40 16.50 10.51
N ARG A 158 15.55 15.79 9.75
CA ARG A 158 14.08 15.99 9.77
C ARG A 158 13.44 15.36 11.00
N ASN A 159 12.18 15.74 11.23
CA ASN A 159 11.36 15.14 12.30
C ASN A 159 10.90 13.72 11.94
N HIS A 160 10.77 13.39 10.64
CA HIS A 160 10.25 12.08 10.18
C HIS A 160 10.94 11.54 8.93
N ILE A 161 10.97 10.21 8.84
CA ILE A 161 11.16 9.44 7.61
C ILE A 161 9.88 9.58 6.78
N HIS A 162 10.03 9.96 5.52
CA HIS A 162 8.91 10.18 4.61
C HIS A 162 8.72 8.98 3.70
N MET A 163 7.48 8.55 3.55
CA MET A 163 7.05 7.43 2.72
C MET A 163 5.80 7.84 1.92
N ALA A 164 5.49 7.08 0.87
CA ALA A 164 4.30 7.26 0.06
C ALA A 164 3.38 6.03 0.16
N PRO A 165 2.06 6.21 0.03
CA PRO A 165 1.07 5.12 0.05
C PRO A 165 0.99 4.33 -1.28
N GLY A 166 1.99 4.49 -2.15
CA GLY A 166 2.07 3.87 -3.48
C GLY A 166 3.11 4.56 -4.36
N MET A 167 3.37 3.97 -5.53
CA MET A 167 4.33 4.53 -6.50
C MET A 167 3.91 5.92 -7.00
N PRO A 168 4.85 6.82 -7.35
CA PRO A 168 4.53 8.16 -7.87
C PRO A 168 3.67 8.16 -9.14
N THR A 169 3.63 7.06 -9.88
CA THR A 169 2.82 6.87 -11.09
C THR A 169 1.39 6.41 -10.79
N LYS A 170 1.07 6.05 -9.54
CA LYS A 170 -0.26 5.62 -9.11
C LYS A 170 -1.16 6.86 -8.90
N LYS A 171 -2.39 6.80 -9.42
CA LYS A 171 -3.41 7.85 -9.22
C LYS A 171 -3.64 8.07 -7.72
N GLY A 172 -3.72 9.34 -7.29
CA GLY A 172 -3.89 9.71 -5.88
C GLY A 172 -2.59 9.82 -5.05
N VAL A 173 -1.43 9.37 -5.56
CA VAL A 173 -0.14 9.57 -4.91
C VAL A 173 0.48 10.89 -5.37
N ILE A 174 0.16 11.96 -4.64
CA ILE A 174 0.55 13.32 -5.01
C ILE A 174 1.99 13.64 -4.58
N SER A 175 2.45 13.07 -3.45
CA SER A 175 3.69 13.48 -2.78
C SER A 175 4.30 12.32 -1.98
N GLY A 176 5.55 12.49 -1.52
CA GLY A 176 6.22 11.51 -0.65
C GLY A 176 7.51 10.89 -1.23
N MET A 177 7.73 10.99 -2.55
CA MET A 177 8.93 10.47 -3.21
C MET A 177 9.50 11.41 -4.28
N ARG A 178 10.81 11.32 -4.50
CA ARG A 178 11.49 12.05 -5.58
C ARG A 178 11.38 11.26 -6.88
N ALA A 179 11.04 11.93 -7.98
CA ALA A 179 11.01 11.32 -9.31
C ALA A 179 12.37 10.76 -9.76
N SER A 180 13.47 11.26 -9.19
CA SER A 180 14.83 10.80 -9.48
C SER A 180 15.30 9.61 -8.63
N CYS A 181 14.45 9.04 -7.77
CA CYS A 181 14.83 7.84 -7.01
C CYS A 181 15.13 6.66 -7.96
N GLU A 182 15.97 5.74 -7.49
CA GLU A 182 16.47 4.60 -8.27
C GLU A 182 16.05 3.28 -7.66
N ILE A 183 15.92 3.26 -6.33
CA ILE A 183 15.42 2.12 -5.59
C ILE A 183 14.22 2.52 -4.74
N VAL A 184 13.31 1.57 -4.57
CA VAL A 184 12.13 1.68 -3.72
C VAL A 184 12.20 0.63 -2.63
N VAL A 185 12.10 1.08 -1.39
CA VAL A 185 12.01 0.23 -0.20
C VAL A 185 10.54 0.15 0.21
N GLU A 186 9.94 -1.03 0.14
CA GLU A 186 8.61 -1.27 0.72
C GLU A 186 8.77 -1.69 2.19
N VAL A 187 8.05 -1.02 3.07
CA VAL A 187 8.04 -1.26 4.52
C VAL A 187 6.80 -2.05 4.90
N ASN A 188 6.97 -3.10 5.70
CA ASN A 188 5.86 -3.71 6.40
C ASN A 188 5.50 -2.88 7.65
N MET A 189 4.58 -1.94 7.46
CA MET A 189 4.08 -1.05 8.51
C MET A 189 3.44 -1.84 9.66
N ALA A 190 2.68 -2.90 9.37
CA ALA A 190 2.05 -3.72 10.39
C ALA A 190 3.10 -4.37 11.31
N LYS A 191 4.11 -5.05 10.75
CA LYS A 191 5.22 -5.63 11.51
C LYS A 191 5.95 -4.58 12.35
N ALA A 192 6.18 -3.39 11.80
CA ALA A 192 6.82 -2.27 12.51
C ALA A 192 5.96 -1.76 13.69
N MET A 193 4.66 -1.58 13.49
CA MET A 193 3.73 -1.10 14.53
C MET A 193 3.52 -2.14 15.63
N TYR A 194 3.23 -3.40 15.28
CA TYR A 194 2.91 -4.43 16.27
C TYR A 194 4.14 -4.87 17.07
N GLN A 195 5.25 -5.22 16.40
CA GLN A 195 6.45 -5.73 17.07
C GLN A 195 7.36 -4.61 17.58
N GLY A 196 7.54 -3.56 16.78
CA GLY A 196 8.48 -2.49 17.08
C GLY A 196 7.90 -1.33 17.88
N LYS A 197 6.57 -1.27 18.02
CA LYS A 197 5.85 -0.10 18.54
C LYS A 197 6.26 1.19 17.80
N VAL A 198 6.61 1.05 16.52
CA VAL A 198 7.02 2.19 15.69
C VAL A 198 5.78 3.02 15.36
N PRO A 199 5.75 4.32 15.70
CA PRO A 199 4.61 5.16 15.36
C PRO A 199 4.63 5.55 13.88
N PHE A 200 3.43 5.61 13.29
CA PHE A 200 3.22 6.09 11.92
C PHE A 200 2.08 7.11 11.91
N TYR A 201 2.19 8.05 10.99
CA TYR A 201 1.25 9.14 10.79
C TYR A 201 0.98 9.34 9.31
N ILE A 202 -0.12 10.00 9.01
CA ILE A 202 -0.45 10.50 7.68
C ILE A 202 -0.68 12.02 7.73
N SER A 203 -0.09 12.74 6.79
CA SER A 203 -0.34 14.17 6.62
C SER A 203 -1.61 14.43 5.80
N ASN A 204 -2.07 15.69 5.79
CA ASN A 204 -3.22 16.12 4.99
C ASN A 204 -3.05 15.84 3.49
N ASN A 205 -1.82 15.91 2.96
CA ASN A 205 -1.52 15.59 1.56
C ASN A 205 -1.12 14.12 1.35
N LYS A 206 -1.52 13.22 2.25
CA LYS A 206 -1.40 11.76 2.16
C LYS A 206 0.04 11.23 2.15
N VAL A 207 1.00 11.98 2.68
CA VAL A 207 2.37 11.49 2.91
C VAL A 207 2.38 10.66 4.20
N LEU A 208 2.96 9.46 4.14
CA LEU A 208 3.16 8.60 5.29
C LEU A 208 4.46 9.01 6.00
N LEU A 209 4.40 9.14 7.32
CA LEU A 209 5.47 9.70 8.13
C LEU A 209 5.73 8.81 9.33
N SER A 210 7.00 8.53 9.63
CA SER A 210 7.38 7.87 10.88
C SER A 210 8.61 8.56 11.47
N PRO A 211 8.63 8.88 12.77
CA PRO A 211 9.85 9.34 13.43
C PRO A 211 10.87 8.20 13.57
N GLY A 212 10.47 6.95 13.35
CA GLY A 212 11.26 5.77 13.70
C GLY A 212 11.36 5.58 15.23
N ILE A 213 12.20 4.63 15.65
CA ILE A 213 12.69 4.51 17.03
C ILE A 213 14.09 5.13 17.03
N ASP A 214 14.32 6.10 17.91
CA ASP A 214 15.56 6.88 17.97
C ASP A 214 15.97 7.48 16.61
N GLY A 215 14.98 7.86 15.80
CA GLY A 215 15.19 8.44 14.47
C GLY A 215 15.36 7.44 13.33
N VAL A 216 15.25 6.13 13.61
CA VAL A 216 15.55 5.06 12.67
C VAL A 216 14.36 4.10 12.50
N LEU A 217 14.09 3.74 11.24
CA LEU A 217 13.24 2.61 10.88
C LEU A 217 14.14 1.45 10.42
N SER A 218 14.31 0.46 11.28
CA SER A 218 15.19 -0.70 11.07
C SER A 218 14.86 -1.47 9.80
N SER A 219 15.89 -1.96 9.10
CA SER A 219 15.77 -2.77 7.87
C SER A 219 15.04 -4.09 8.06
N LYS A 220 14.97 -4.62 9.29
CA LYS A 220 14.13 -5.77 9.65
C LYS A 220 12.62 -5.61 9.35
N TYR A 221 12.17 -4.37 9.11
CA TYR A 221 10.80 -4.07 8.69
C TYR A 221 10.66 -3.83 7.18
N PHE A 222 11.74 -3.99 6.41
CA PHE A 222 11.65 -3.92 4.96
C PHE A 222 11.04 -5.22 4.45
N ARG A 223 9.98 -5.10 3.65
CA ARG A 223 9.37 -6.22 2.93
C ARG A 223 10.16 -6.55 1.67
N GLN A 224 10.52 -5.53 0.90
CA GLN A 224 11.32 -5.69 -0.31
C GLN A 224 12.03 -4.39 -0.71
N VAL A 225 13.09 -4.52 -1.49
CA VAL A 225 13.80 -3.42 -2.14
C VAL A 225 13.93 -3.72 -3.62
N VAL A 226 13.45 -2.81 -4.45
CA VAL A 226 13.43 -2.98 -5.91
C VAL A 226 14.21 -1.84 -6.56
N ASP A 227 15.13 -2.18 -7.47
CA ASP A 227 15.69 -1.24 -8.46
C ASP A 227 14.65 -1.02 -9.55
N ILE A 228 14.01 0.15 -9.51
CA ILE A 228 12.90 0.46 -10.42
C ILE A 228 13.37 0.79 -11.83
N LYS A 229 14.65 1.13 -12.03
CA LYS A 229 15.21 1.41 -13.36
C LYS A 229 15.58 0.13 -14.09
N ARG A 230 16.16 -0.83 -13.35
CA ARG A 230 16.56 -2.14 -13.89
C ARG A 230 15.48 -3.21 -13.76
N HIS A 231 14.38 -2.89 -13.08
CA HIS A 231 13.34 -3.83 -12.67
C HIS A 231 13.90 -5.03 -11.89
N LEU A 232 14.92 -4.81 -11.05
CA LEU A 232 15.62 -5.87 -10.33
C LEU A 232 15.20 -5.91 -8.86
N MET A 233 14.83 -7.08 -8.36
CA MET A 233 14.66 -7.31 -6.92
C MET A 233 16.04 -7.34 -6.24
N LEU A 234 16.32 -6.37 -5.37
CA LEU A 234 17.59 -6.28 -4.64
C LEU A 234 17.53 -6.99 -3.28
N TYR A 235 16.36 -6.97 -2.64
CA TYR A 235 16.12 -7.63 -1.37
C TYR A 235 14.65 -8.00 -1.26
N GLN A 236 14.37 -9.11 -0.59
CA GLN A 236 13.02 -9.50 -0.22
C GLN A 236 13.06 -10.23 1.12
N ALA A 237 12.17 -9.86 2.03
CA ALA A 237 12.03 -10.54 3.30
C ALA A 237 11.42 -11.93 3.09
N PRO A 238 11.91 -12.95 3.83
CA PRO A 238 11.28 -14.26 3.83
C PRO A 238 9.87 -14.17 4.43
N LEU A 239 8.98 -15.05 3.97
CA LEU A 239 7.65 -15.20 4.56
C LEU A 239 7.76 -15.97 5.88
N ASP A 240 7.06 -15.48 6.90
CA ASP A 240 6.87 -16.17 8.17
C ASP A 240 5.66 -17.13 8.06
N TYR A 241 4.56 -16.71 7.41
CA TYR A 241 3.35 -17.52 7.23
C TYR A 241 2.75 -17.45 5.82
N ILE A 242 2.02 -18.50 5.44
CA ILE A 242 1.16 -18.55 4.25
C ILE A 242 -0.28 -18.84 4.68
N CYS A 243 -1.22 -18.02 4.26
CA CYS A 243 -2.65 -18.16 4.55
C CYS A 243 -3.37 -18.69 3.31
N VAL A 244 -3.69 -19.97 3.29
CA VAL A 244 -4.40 -20.62 2.19
C VAL A 244 -5.90 -20.40 2.33
N TYR A 245 -6.58 -20.02 1.26
CA TYR A 245 -8.02 -19.79 1.23
C TYR A 245 -8.61 -20.25 -0.10
N ASP A 246 -9.85 -20.71 -0.05
CA ASP A 246 -10.64 -21.16 -1.21
C ASP A 246 -12.11 -20.83 -0.94
N PHE A 247 -12.69 -19.90 -1.71
CA PHE A 247 -14.06 -19.45 -1.46
C PHE A 247 -15.05 -20.34 -2.18
N GLU A 248 -16.06 -20.79 -1.45
CA GLU A 248 -17.30 -21.21 -2.10
C GLU A 248 -18.18 -19.99 -2.36
N CYS A 249 -18.76 -19.96 -3.55
CA CYS A 249 -19.60 -18.88 -4.02
C CYS A 249 -20.94 -19.41 -4.50
N GLN A 250 -21.98 -18.60 -4.31
CA GLN A 250 -23.28 -18.82 -4.92
C GLN A 250 -23.11 -18.99 -6.44
N CYS A 251 -23.66 -20.08 -6.98
CA CYS A 251 -23.50 -20.46 -8.38
C CYS A 251 -24.78 -21.09 -8.95
N GLU A 252 -24.85 -21.23 -10.26
CA GLU A 252 -25.96 -21.87 -10.96
C GLU A 252 -25.45 -22.67 -12.15
N GLU A 253 -26.23 -23.65 -12.60
CA GLU A 253 -25.87 -24.49 -13.75
C GLU A 253 -25.93 -23.68 -15.05
N GLY A 254 -24.87 -23.74 -15.86
CA GLY A 254 -24.74 -22.96 -17.10
C GLY A 254 -24.26 -21.52 -16.89
N THR A 255 -24.13 -20.76 -17.99
CA THR A 255 -23.38 -19.48 -18.00
C THR A 255 -24.21 -18.22 -17.68
N LYS A 256 -25.52 -18.32 -17.37
CA LYS A 256 -26.42 -17.15 -17.54
C LYS A 256 -27.52 -16.87 -16.50
N ASN A 257 -27.47 -17.34 -15.25
CA ASN A 257 -28.64 -17.15 -14.37
C ASN A 257 -28.44 -16.33 -13.08
N LEU A 258 -27.22 -16.11 -12.60
CA LEU A 258 -26.99 -15.19 -11.47
C LEU A 258 -26.47 -13.83 -11.97
N THR A 259 -27.10 -12.75 -11.52
CA THR A 259 -26.61 -11.38 -11.78
C THR A 259 -25.28 -11.11 -11.10
N PHE A 260 -24.95 -11.87 -10.05
CA PHE A 260 -23.73 -11.73 -9.25
C PHE A 260 -23.48 -13.00 -8.43
N ASN A 261 -22.26 -13.53 -8.42
CA ASN A 261 -21.88 -14.58 -7.46
C ASN A 261 -21.48 -13.92 -6.14
N GLU A 262 -22.04 -14.36 -5.02
CA GLU A 262 -21.64 -13.92 -3.67
C GLU A 262 -20.83 -15.02 -2.99
N ILE A 263 -19.82 -14.65 -2.22
CA ILE A 263 -19.11 -15.57 -1.33
C ILE A 263 -20.11 -16.11 -0.29
N ILE A 264 -20.12 -17.42 -0.10
CA ILE A 264 -20.98 -18.13 0.86
C ILE A 264 -20.19 -18.95 1.88
N GLU A 265 -18.90 -19.19 1.64
CA GLU A 265 -17.95 -19.77 2.61
C GLU A 265 -16.63 -19.02 2.56
N PHE A 266 -16.06 -18.71 3.73
CA PHE A 266 -14.74 -18.10 3.88
C PHE A 266 -13.87 -18.94 4.81
N PRO A 267 -13.10 -19.88 4.25
CA PRO A 267 -12.12 -20.67 5.00
C PRO A 267 -10.71 -20.05 4.91
N VAL A 268 -9.90 -20.27 5.95
CA VAL A 268 -8.47 -19.94 5.96
C VAL A 268 -7.69 -21.03 6.69
N VAL A 269 -6.64 -21.54 6.06
CA VAL A 269 -5.68 -22.49 6.65
C VAL A 269 -4.30 -21.83 6.71
N VAL A 270 -3.69 -21.79 7.89
CA VAL A 270 -2.42 -21.06 8.11
C VAL A 270 -1.26 -22.04 8.24
N ILE A 271 -0.24 -21.82 7.42
CA ILE A 271 1.01 -22.58 7.41
C ILE A 271 2.12 -21.70 7.99
N ASP A 272 2.85 -22.22 8.97
CA ASP A 272 4.13 -21.69 9.42
C ASP A 272 5.23 -22.18 8.46
N VAL A 273 5.88 -21.23 7.78
CA VAL A 273 6.88 -21.53 6.75
C VAL A 273 8.14 -22.16 7.37
N LYS A 274 8.48 -21.78 8.60
CA LYS A 274 9.69 -22.25 9.27
C LYS A 274 9.52 -23.69 9.77
N SER A 275 8.39 -23.99 10.42
CA SER A 275 8.11 -25.34 10.89
C SER A 275 7.55 -26.25 9.79
N MET A 276 7.08 -25.67 8.67
CA MET A 276 6.39 -26.37 7.58
C MET A 276 5.17 -27.13 8.08
N GLN A 277 4.44 -26.55 9.04
CA GLN A 277 3.24 -27.14 9.64
C GLN A 277 2.03 -26.24 9.47
N ILE A 278 0.85 -26.86 9.37
CA ILE A 278 -0.43 -26.16 9.51
C ILE A 278 -0.62 -25.87 11.00
N ILE A 279 -0.76 -24.59 11.35
CA ILE A 279 -0.84 -24.12 12.75
C ILE A 279 -2.23 -23.65 13.16
N GLY A 280 -3.15 -23.54 12.21
CA GLY A 280 -4.51 -23.13 12.50
C GLY A 280 -5.40 -23.15 11.29
N GLU A 281 -6.69 -23.30 11.55
CA GLU A 281 -7.75 -23.33 10.54
C GLU A 281 -8.91 -22.50 11.05
N PHE A 282 -9.60 -21.85 10.12
CA PHE A 282 -10.78 -21.04 10.37
C PHE A 282 -11.79 -21.27 9.25
N GLN A 283 -13.07 -21.31 9.60
CA GLN A 283 -14.17 -21.48 8.66
C GLN A 283 -15.35 -20.64 9.15
N THR A 284 -15.97 -19.89 8.25
CA THR A 284 -17.26 -19.26 8.48
C THR A 284 -18.10 -19.30 7.22
N TYR A 285 -19.42 -19.39 7.38
CA TYR A 285 -20.37 -19.18 6.30
C TYR A 285 -20.72 -17.70 6.18
N VAL A 286 -20.95 -17.27 4.95
CA VAL A 286 -21.29 -15.89 4.60
C VAL A 286 -22.72 -15.87 4.13
N LYS A 287 -23.51 -14.93 4.66
CA LYS A 287 -24.91 -14.76 4.28
C LYS A 287 -25.03 -13.92 3.00
N PRO A 288 -25.47 -14.51 1.86
CA PRO A 288 -25.68 -13.76 0.64
C PRO A 288 -26.88 -12.80 0.78
N THR A 289 -26.80 -11.67 0.09
CA THR A 289 -27.75 -10.54 0.18
C THR A 289 -28.42 -10.22 -1.15
N ILE A 290 -27.77 -10.54 -2.27
CA ILE A 290 -28.28 -10.35 -3.64
C ILE A 290 -29.10 -11.58 -4.04
N HIS A 291 -28.55 -12.78 -3.81
CA HIS A 291 -29.22 -14.06 -4.06
C HIS A 291 -29.29 -14.89 -2.77
N PRO A 292 -30.19 -14.56 -1.82
CA PRO A 292 -30.21 -15.18 -0.48
C PRO A 292 -30.52 -16.68 -0.49
N LYS A 293 -31.19 -17.18 -1.53
CA LYS A 293 -31.54 -18.60 -1.66
C LYS A 293 -30.51 -19.31 -2.52
N LEU A 294 -29.87 -20.35 -1.98
CA LEU A 294 -28.96 -21.23 -2.71
C LEU A 294 -29.72 -21.96 -3.82
N THR A 295 -29.08 -22.06 -4.97
CA THR A 295 -29.60 -22.93 -6.03
C THR A 295 -29.38 -24.40 -5.64
N GLU A 296 -30.18 -25.30 -6.22
CA GLU A 296 -29.99 -26.74 -6.02
C GLU A 296 -28.62 -27.19 -6.56
N PHE A 297 -28.17 -26.60 -7.67
CA PHE A 297 -26.84 -26.84 -8.23
C PHE A 297 -25.74 -26.44 -7.25
N CYS A 298 -25.81 -25.24 -6.69
CA CYS A 298 -24.83 -24.75 -5.71
C CYS A 298 -24.76 -25.68 -4.50
N THR A 299 -25.92 -26.02 -3.93
CA THR A 299 -26.03 -26.93 -2.78
C THR A 299 -25.42 -28.30 -3.09
N LYS A 300 -25.69 -28.86 -4.28
CA LYS A 300 -25.13 -30.16 -4.70
C LYS A 300 -23.63 -30.12 -4.96
N LEU A 301 -23.14 -29.02 -5.54
CA LEU A 301 -21.74 -28.81 -5.84
C LEU A 301 -20.96 -28.65 -4.54
N THR A 302 -21.30 -27.65 -3.73
CA THR A 302 -20.51 -27.27 -2.56
C THR A 302 -20.80 -28.15 -1.34
N GLY A 303 -22.03 -28.67 -1.24
CA GLY A 303 -22.52 -29.34 -0.04
C GLY A 303 -23.00 -28.37 1.05
N ILE A 304 -23.02 -27.06 0.79
CA ILE A 304 -23.49 -26.05 1.73
C ILE A 304 -25.01 -26.00 1.70
N GLU A 305 -25.63 -26.17 2.87
CA GLU A 305 -27.07 -26.09 3.04
C GLU A 305 -27.57 -24.65 3.24
N GLN A 306 -28.83 -24.40 2.87
CA GLN A 306 -29.48 -23.10 3.07
C GLN A 306 -29.44 -22.65 4.54
N SER A 307 -29.58 -23.58 5.49
CA SER A 307 -29.53 -23.33 6.92
C SER A 307 -28.19 -22.71 7.37
N GLN A 308 -27.09 -23.11 6.73
CA GLN A 308 -25.73 -22.65 7.04
C GLN A 308 -25.51 -21.21 6.59
N VAL A 309 -25.96 -20.85 5.37
CA VAL A 309 -25.86 -19.47 4.89
C VAL A 309 -26.87 -18.54 5.56
N ASP A 310 -28.05 -19.06 5.93
CA ASP A 310 -29.05 -18.28 6.68
C ASP A 310 -28.54 -17.87 8.06
N GLY A 311 -27.78 -18.76 8.72
CA GLY A 311 -27.06 -18.53 9.98
C GLY A 311 -25.66 -17.94 9.81
N GLY A 312 -25.21 -17.71 8.57
CA GLY A 312 -23.93 -17.10 8.26
C GLY A 312 -23.89 -15.60 8.59
N VAL A 313 -22.69 -15.02 8.52
CA VAL A 313 -22.46 -13.60 8.81
C VAL A 313 -22.34 -12.76 7.53
N PRO A 314 -22.59 -11.44 7.58
CA PRO A 314 -22.24 -10.56 6.46
C PRO A 314 -20.75 -10.67 6.09
N ILE A 315 -20.42 -10.52 4.80
CA ILE A 315 -19.02 -10.65 4.31
C ILE A 315 -18.03 -9.73 5.05
N LYS A 316 -18.46 -8.54 5.46
CA LYS A 316 -17.63 -7.61 6.25
C LYS A 316 -17.28 -8.19 7.62
N GLU A 317 -18.23 -8.84 8.27
CA GLU A 317 -18.02 -9.51 9.56
C GLU A 317 -17.17 -10.77 9.39
N ALA A 318 -17.35 -11.54 8.31
CA ALA A 318 -16.47 -12.68 7.99
C ALA A 318 -15.00 -12.24 7.87
N ILE A 319 -14.74 -11.12 7.18
CA ILE A 319 -13.38 -10.53 7.09
C ILE A 319 -12.85 -10.10 8.47
N GLN A 320 -13.70 -9.55 9.34
CA GLN A 320 -13.32 -9.20 10.72
C GLN A 320 -13.01 -10.44 11.56
N GLN A 321 -13.76 -11.53 11.40
CA GLN A 321 -13.48 -12.79 12.09
C GLN A 321 -12.16 -13.42 11.62
N VAL A 322 -11.89 -13.40 10.30
CA VAL A 322 -10.58 -13.80 9.75
C VAL A 322 -9.47 -12.92 10.31
N HIS A 323 -9.66 -11.61 10.39
CA HIS A 323 -8.69 -10.70 10.99
C HIS A 323 -8.38 -11.07 12.45
N ALA A 324 -9.41 -11.27 13.27
CA ALA A 324 -9.25 -11.67 14.67
C ALA A 324 -8.58 -13.04 14.83
N PHE A 325 -8.87 -13.98 13.93
CA PHE A 325 -8.20 -15.28 13.88
C PHE A 325 -6.70 -15.15 13.58
N LEU A 326 -6.33 -14.36 12.57
CA LEU A 326 -4.93 -14.10 12.23
C LEU A 326 -4.19 -13.33 13.32
N GLU A 327 -4.87 -12.39 14.00
CA GLU A 327 -4.32 -11.66 15.14
C GLU A 327 -4.03 -12.61 16.31
N LYS A 328 -4.97 -13.51 16.63
CA LYS A 328 -4.82 -14.51 17.69
C LYS A 328 -3.64 -15.46 17.43
N LEU A 329 -3.39 -15.83 16.18
CA LEU A 329 -2.23 -16.64 15.79
C LEU A 329 -0.93 -15.83 15.71
N GLY A 330 -1.01 -14.51 15.79
CA GLY A 330 0.14 -13.63 15.69
C GLY A 330 0.69 -13.46 14.27
N VAL A 331 -0.13 -13.72 13.26
CA VAL A 331 0.24 -13.61 11.84
C VAL A 331 0.28 -12.15 11.38
N LEU A 332 -0.62 -11.31 11.90
CA LEU A 332 -0.73 -9.90 11.48
C LEU A 332 0.53 -9.06 11.78
N GLN A 333 1.33 -9.49 12.76
CA GLN A 333 2.59 -8.84 13.12
C GLN A 333 3.81 -9.36 12.36
N THR A 334 3.68 -10.18 11.33
CA THR A 334 4.82 -10.80 10.62
C THR A 334 4.83 -10.49 9.12
N GLU A 335 5.77 -11.07 8.37
CA GLU A 335 5.64 -11.17 6.91
C GLU A 335 4.77 -12.38 6.56
N PHE A 336 3.65 -12.16 5.89
CA PHE A 336 2.77 -13.25 5.47
C PHE A 336 2.11 -12.91 4.13
N VAL A 337 1.48 -13.92 3.52
CA VAL A 337 0.76 -13.75 2.25
C VAL A 337 -0.44 -14.69 2.19
N PHE A 338 -1.48 -14.26 1.49
CA PHE A 338 -2.57 -15.15 1.11
C PHE A 338 -2.21 -15.98 -0.14
N LEU A 339 -2.73 -17.20 -0.24
CA LEU A 339 -2.50 -18.11 -1.36
C LEU A 339 -3.80 -18.84 -1.73
N SER A 340 -4.11 -18.88 -3.02
CA SER A 340 -5.31 -19.55 -3.55
C SER A 340 -5.00 -20.43 -4.77
N CYS A 341 -5.88 -21.39 -5.07
CA CYS A 341 -5.81 -22.24 -6.26
C CYS A 341 -6.41 -21.57 -7.50
N GLY A 342 -5.90 -20.38 -7.84
CA GLY A 342 -6.36 -19.59 -8.97
C GLY A 342 -6.46 -18.11 -8.64
N ASP A 343 -6.88 -17.31 -9.62
CA ASP A 343 -7.14 -15.89 -9.40
C ASP A 343 -8.61 -15.61 -9.01
N PHE A 344 -9.48 -16.63 -9.05
CA PHE A 344 -10.91 -16.47 -8.84
C PHE A 344 -11.20 -15.89 -7.45
N ASP A 345 -10.69 -16.50 -6.38
CA ASP A 345 -10.99 -16.11 -5.00
C ASP A 345 -10.57 -14.68 -4.70
N GLY A 346 -9.32 -14.38 -5.02
CA GLY A 346 -8.75 -13.05 -4.89
C GLY A 346 -9.50 -12.01 -5.73
N ASN A 347 -10.04 -12.34 -6.90
CA ASN A 347 -10.85 -11.42 -7.68
C ASN A 347 -12.29 -11.31 -7.16
N GLN A 348 -12.84 -12.40 -6.64
CA GLN A 348 -14.22 -12.48 -6.17
C GLN A 348 -14.45 -11.58 -4.95
N ILE A 349 -13.60 -11.66 -3.93
CA ILE A 349 -13.71 -10.78 -2.76
C ILE A 349 -13.59 -9.30 -3.13
N ARG A 350 -12.78 -8.98 -4.14
CA ARG A 350 -12.65 -7.61 -4.66
C ARG A 350 -13.91 -7.15 -5.36
N ARG A 351 -14.45 -8.00 -6.24
CA ARG A 351 -15.67 -7.74 -7.00
C ARG A 351 -16.83 -7.52 -6.04
N GLU A 352 -16.94 -8.36 -5.01
CA GLU A 352 -17.98 -8.23 -3.99
C GLU A 352 -17.80 -6.99 -3.11
N ALA A 353 -16.57 -6.66 -2.70
CA ALA A 353 -16.26 -5.43 -1.97
C ALA A 353 -16.61 -4.17 -2.77
N LEU A 354 -16.31 -4.16 -4.07
CA LEU A 354 -16.68 -3.06 -4.97
C LEU A 354 -18.19 -2.94 -5.13
N HIS A 355 -18.88 -4.07 -5.36
CA HIS A 355 -20.33 -4.10 -5.54
C HIS A 355 -21.07 -3.64 -4.28
N LYS A 356 -20.63 -4.09 -3.10
CA LYS A 356 -21.20 -3.76 -1.79
C LYS A 356 -20.59 -2.50 -1.15
N GLN A 357 -19.68 -1.82 -1.84
CA GLN A 357 -19.07 -0.54 -1.45
C GLN A 357 -18.41 -0.55 -0.06
N PHE A 358 -17.56 -1.53 0.21
CA PHE A 358 -16.76 -1.58 1.44
C PHE A 358 -15.27 -1.80 1.17
N ASN A 359 -14.43 -1.37 2.11
CA ASN A 359 -12.98 -1.57 2.03
C ASN A 359 -12.57 -2.94 2.57
N ILE A 360 -11.59 -3.57 1.91
CA ILE A 360 -10.94 -4.79 2.41
C ILE A 360 -9.52 -4.48 2.91
N PRO A 361 -9.04 -5.19 3.95
CA PRO A 361 -7.66 -5.10 4.42
C PRO A 361 -6.65 -5.33 3.29
N SER A 362 -5.54 -4.62 3.31
CA SER A 362 -4.52 -4.66 2.25
C SER A 362 -3.93 -6.05 2.01
N TYR A 363 -3.86 -6.91 3.04
CA TYR A 363 -3.39 -8.28 2.90
C TYR A 363 -4.32 -9.19 2.07
N LEU A 364 -5.63 -8.88 1.96
CA LEU A 364 -6.56 -9.60 1.07
C LEU A 364 -6.52 -9.08 -0.37
N LYS A 365 -5.82 -7.96 -0.62
CA LYS A 365 -5.65 -7.41 -1.96
C LYS A 365 -4.47 -8.04 -2.70
N ARG A 366 -3.71 -8.94 -2.08
CA ARG A 366 -2.49 -9.53 -2.63
C ARG A 366 -2.45 -11.01 -2.31
N TRP A 367 -2.30 -11.85 -3.33
CA TRP A 367 -2.16 -13.29 -3.14
C TRP A 367 -1.18 -13.92 -4.11
N ILE A 368 -0.68 -15.10 -3.72
CA ILE A 368 0.02 -16.02 -4.59
C ILE A 368 -1.02 -16.93 -5.24
N ASN A 369 -1.03 -16.97 -6.57
CA ASN A 369 -1.77 -18.00 -7.29
C ASN A 369 -0.86 -19.22 -7.45
N ILE A 370 -1.10 -20.27 -6.65
CA ILE A 370 -0.27 -21.47 -6.68
C ILE A 370 -0.26 -22.12 -8.06
N LYS A 371 -1.34 -21.99 -8.84
CA LYS A 371 -1.39 -22.57 -10.19
C LYS A 371 -0.36 -21.99 -11.15
N LYS A 372 0.18 -20.81 -10.86
CA LYS A 372 1.21 -20.15 -11.69
C LYS A 372 2.62 -20.40 -11.19
N VAL A 373 2.79 -20.68 -9.89
CA VAL A 373 4.11 -20.75 -9.25
C VAL A 373 4.46 -22.13 -8.71
N PHE A 374 3.56 -23.11 -8.85
CA PHE A 374 3.81 -24.46 -8.36
C PHE A 374 5.07 -25.06 -9.01
N PRO A 375 6.04 -25.55 -8.21
CA PRO A 375 7.37 -25.90 -8.70
C PRO A 375 7.40 -27.29 -9.35
N LEU A 376 6.89 -27.41 -10.58
CA LEU A 376 6.79 -28.69 -11.28
C LEU A 376 8.10 -29.50 -11.30
N HIS A 377 9.25 -28.82 -11.43
CA HIS A 377 10.58 -29.45 -11.46
C HIS A 377 10.91 -30.27 -10.21
N LEU A 378 10.30 -29.98 -9.05
CA LEU A 378 10.50 -30.75 -7.82
C LEU A 378 9.66 -32.03 -7.75
N PHE A 379 8.64 -32.14 -8.60
CA PHE A 379 7.64 -33.22 -8.59
C PHE A 379 7.65 -34.06 -9.87
N ASP A 380 8.10 -33.49 -10.99
CA ASP A 380 8.18 -34.13 -12.29
C ASP A 380 9.57 -33.89 -12.91
N LYS A 381 10.43 -34.91 -12.82
CA LYS A 381 11.80 -34.88 -13.36
C LYS A 381 11.86 -34.71 -14.89
N SER A 382 10.75 -34.93 -15.60
CA SER A 382 10.67 -34.72 -17.05
C SER A 382 10.48 -33.24 -17.42
N LYS A 383 10.12 -32.40 -16.45
CA LYS A 383 9.96 -30.95 -16.64
C LYS A 383 11.27 -30.25 -16.26
N PRO A 384 11.85 -29.41 -17.14
CA PRO A 384 13.01 -28.62 -16.78
C PRO A 384 12.67 -27.62 -15.65
N GLU A 385 13.70 -27.13 -14.95
CA GLU A 385 13.57 -26.01 -14.01
C GLU A 385 12.76 -24.89 -14.68
N GLN A 386 11.66 -24.50 -14.03
CA GLN A 386 10.87 -23.38 -14.50
C GLN A 386 11.54 -22.10 -14.05
N GLN A 387 11.86 -21.23 -15.00
CA GLN A 387 12.17 -19.85 -14.70
C GLN A 387 10.87 -19.19 -14.19
N ILE A 388 10.75 -19.07 -12.87
CA ILE A 388 9.72 -18.22 -12.27
C ILE A 388 10.24 -16.79 -12.41
N ASP A 389 9.79 -16.09 -13.45
CA ASP A 389 10.07 -14.66 -13.58
C ASP A 389 9.41 -13.93 -12.41
N PHE A 390 10.23 -13.49 -11.46
CA PHE A 390 9.85 -12.63 -10.32
C PHE A 390 9.28 -11.27 -10.77
N ILE A 391 9.22 -11.03 -12.08
CA ILE A 391 8.79 -9.79 -12.73
C ILE A 391 7.68 -10.15 -13.73
N LYS A 392 6.43 -10.08 -13.26
CA LYS A 392 5.17 -9.86 -14.03
C LYS A 392 4.89 -10.66 -15.33
N ASN A 393 5.62 -11.72 -15.66
CA ASN A 393 5.49 -12.38 -16.97
C ASN A 393 4.92 -13.80 -16.95
N VAL A 394 4.51 -14.35 -15.79
CA VAL A 394 3.86 -15.66 -15.74
C VAL A 394 2.38 -15.54 -16.14
N LYS A 395 2.10 -15.60 -17.45
CA LYS A 395 0.73 -15.48 -17.99
C LYS A 395 -0.07 -16.79 -17.96
N LYS A 396 0.59 -17.95 -17.94
CA LYS A 396 -0.10 -19.25 -18.05
C LYS A 396 0.06 -20.06 -16.76
N SER A 397 -1.05 -20.61 -16.27
CA SER A 397 -1.03 -21.61 -15.21
C SER A 397 -0.19 -22.81 -15.63
N THR A 398 0.68 -23.27 -14.73
CA THR A 398 1.50 -24.47 -14.88
C THR A 398 0.73 -25.73 -14.51
N VAL A 399 -0.35 -25.59 -13.73
CA VAL A 399 -1.29 -26.66 -13.35
C VAL A 399 -2.74 -26.22 -13.59
N SER A 400 -3.60 -27.20 -13.83
CA SER A 400 -5.02 -27.03 -14.15
C SER A 400 -5.90 -26.69 -12.94
N GLY A 401 -5.58 -27.24 -11.76
CA GLY A 401 -6.33 -27.00 -10.51
C GLY A 401 -5.87 -27.91 -9.37
N MET A 402 -6.64 -27.96 -8.29
CA MET A 402 -6.30 -28.71 -7.06
C MET A 402 -6.08 -30.20 -7.31
N GLY A 403 -6.91 -30.84 -8.15
CA GLY A 403 -6.75 -32.26 -8.45
C GLY A 403 -5.38 -32.60 -9.08
N GLU A 404 -4.86 -31.72 -9.95
CA GLU A 404 -3.51 -31.91 -10.50
C GLU A 404 -2.41 -31.60 -9.48
N LEU A 405 -2.61 -30.59 -8.61
CA LEU A 405 -1.70 -30.29 -7.50
C LEU A 405 -1.54 -31.51 -6.56
N LEU A 406 -2.65 -32.12 -6.16
CA LEU A 406 -2.67 -33.32 -5.31
C LEU A 406 -1.94 -34.48 -5.98
N LYS A 407 -2.28 -34.76 -7.25
CA LYS A 407 -1.65 -35.82 -8.04
C LYS A 407 -0.13 -35.63 -8.14
N LEU A 408 0.34 -34.42 -8.47
CA LEU A 408 1.77 -34.11 -8.57
C LEU A 408 2.48 -34.22 -7.22
N SER A 409 1.80 -33.83 -6.15
CA SER A 409 2.31 -33.92 -4.77
C SER A 409 2.29 -35.35 -4.21
N GLY A 410 1.71 -36.31 -4.92
CA GLY A 410 1.53 -37.69 -4.45
C GLY A 410 0.53 -37.81 -3.30
N LEU A 411 -0.44 -36.89 -3.23
CA LEU A 411 -1.45 -36.80 -2.18
C LEU A 411 -2.83 -37.21 -2.72
N GLU A 412 -3.62 -37.85 -1.87
CA GLU A 412 -5.04 -38.09 -2.12
C GLU A 412 -5.89 -36.93 -1.58
N LEU A 413 -7.05 -36.70 -2.20
CA LEU A 413 -8.04 -35.75 -1.71
C LEU A 413 -8.56 -36.21 -0.34
N GLU A 414 -8.44 -35.33 0.66
CA GLU A 414 -9.07 -35.53 1.98
C GLU A 414 -10.33 -34.68 2.10
N GLY A 415 -11.42 -35.27 2.58
CA GLY A 415 -12.70 -34.55 2.71
C GLY A 415 -13.48 -34.46 1.42
N ARG A 416 -14.20 -33.36 1.22
CA ARG A 416 -15.12 -33.15 0.09
C ARG A 416 -14.61 -32.05 -0.83
N HIS A 417 -14.43 -32.38 -2.11
CA HIS A 417 -14.16 -31.38 -3.15
C HIS A 417 -15.33 -30.39 -3.27
N HIS A 418 -15.03 -29.09 -3.41
CA HIS A 418 -15.98 -27.98 -3.32
C HIS A 418 -16.55 -27.72 -1.93
N SER A 419 -15.95 -28.30 -0.88
CA SER A 419 -16.06 -27.73 0.46
C SER A 419 -14.85 -26.82 0.66
N GLY A 420 -15.07 -25.53 0.86
CA GLY A 420 -13.98 -24.56 0.84
C GLY A 420 -12.91 -24.87 1.88
N ILE A 421 -13.30 -25.30 3.09
CA ILE A 421 -12.32 -25.68 4.12
C ILE A 421 -11.48 -26.92 3.74
N ASP A 422 -12.09 -27.93 3.12
CA ASP A 422 -11.37 -29.13 2.71
C ASP A 422 -10.47 -28.83 1.50
N ASP A 423 -10.92 -28.01 0.56
CA ASP A 423 -10.11 -27.57 -0.56
C ASP A 423 -8.91 -26.74 -0.08
N ALA A 424 -9.12 -25.78 0.85
CA ALA A 424 -8.05 -25.02 1.47
C ALA A 424 -7.03 -25.92 2.21
N ARG A 425 -7.49 -26.96 2.93
CA ARG A 425 -6.60 -27.96 3.57
C ARG A 425 -5.77 -28.73 2.55
N ASN A 426 -6.39 -29.21 1.48
CA ASN A 426 -5.71 -29.96 0.43
C ASN A 426 -4.67 -29.11 -0.32
N ILE A 427 -5.01 -27.85 -0.61
CA ILE A 427 -4.05 -26.88 -1.18
C ILE A 427 -2.91 -26.63 -0.19
N ALA A 428 -3.21 -26.47 1.11
CA ALA A 428 -2.19 -26.29 2.14
C ALA A 428 -1.24 -27.48 2.24
N ARG A 429 -1.74 -28.73 2.15
CA ARG A 429 -0.91 -29.94 2.08
C ARG A 429 0.02 -29.93 0.87
N CYS A 430 -0.44 -29.46 -0.29
CA CYS A 430 0.41 -29.29 -1.48
C CYS A 430 1.50 -28.22 -1.28
N VAL A 431 1.18 -27.13 -0.58
CA VAL A 431 2.15 -26.08 -0.21
C VAL A 431 3.19 -26.62 0.77
N VAL A 432 2.78 -27.37 1.80
CA VAL A 432 3.73 -28.00 2.74
C VAL A 432 4.66 -28.97 2.01
N SER A 433 4.11 -29.83 1.14
CA SER A 433 4.90 -30.78 0.34
C SER A 433 5.96 -30.09 -0.54
N SER A 434 5.63 -28.92 -1.10
CA SER A 434 6.60 -28.15 -1.91
C SER A 434 7.68 -27.47 -1.04
N LEU A 435 7.31 -26.96 0.14
CA LEU A 435 8.25 -26.41 1.13
C LEU A 435 9.25 -27.48 1.62
N GLU A 436 8.77 -28.68 1.95
CA GLU A 436 9.59 -29.81 2.41
C GLU A 436 10.60 -30.28 1.34
N LYS A 437 10.26 -30.07 0.06
CA LYS A 437 11.16 -30.33 -1.08
C LYS A 437 12.13 -29.17 -1.38
N GLY A 438 12.12 -28.13 -0.55
CA GLY A 438 13.05 -27.00 -0.64
C GLY A 438 12.55 -25.82 -1.47
N PHE A 439 11.29 -25.80 -1.92
CA PHE A 439 10.73 -24.62 -2.57
C PHE A 439 10.54 -23.47 -1.57
N GLN A 440 10.75 -22.24 -2.02
CA GLN A 440 10.57 -21.05 -1.19
C GLN A 440 9.55 -20.12 -1.83
N TYR A 441 8.39 -19.97 -1.20
CA TYR A 441 7.42 -18.95 -1.57
C TYR A 441 7.89 -17.58 -1.09
N THR A 442 7.70 -16.56 -1.92
CA THR A 442 8.14 -15.20 -1.60
C THR A 442 7.10 -14.15 -2.01
N GLN A 443 7.22 -12.94 -1.47
CA GLN A 443 6.37 -11.81 -1.86
C GLN A 443 6.49 -11.47 -3.36
N GLY A 444 7.57 -11.89 -4.03
CA GLY A 444 7.79 -11.67 -5.47
C GLY A 444 6.91 -12.54 -6.35
N MET A 445 6.32 -13.59 -5.76
CA MET A 445 5.35 -14.48 -6.42
C MET A 445 3.91 -13.95 -6.37
N VAL A 446 3.69 -12.80 -5.73
CA VAL A 446 2.40 -12.11 -5.76
C VAL A 446 2.22 -11.48 -7.14
N LEU A 447 1.57 -12.21 -8.04
CA LEU A 447 1.29 -11.77 -9.41
C LEU A 447 0.03 -10.90 -9.52
N SER A 448 -0.79 -10.85 -8.47
CA SER A 448 -1.93 -9.95 -8.37
C SER A 448 -1.46 -8.51 -8.20
N HIS A 449 -1.94 -7.57 -9.04
CA HIS A 449 -1.69 -6.15 -8.78
C HIS A 449 -2.55 -5.68 -7.58
N PRO A 450 -2.01 -4.83 -6.68
CA PRO A 450 -2.85 -4.08 -5.74
C PRO A 450 -3.80 -3.21 -6.57
N PHE A 451 -5.10 -3.31 -6.34
CA PHE A 451 -6.12 -2.56 -7.06
C PHE A 451 -6.63 -1.42 -6.18
N SER A 452 -6.98 -0.30 -6.82
CA SER A 452 -7.72 0.78 -6.17
C SER A 452 -9.22 0.49 -6.25
N LEU A 453 -9.98 0.84 -5.22
CA LEU A 453 -11.45 0.83 -5.26
C LEU A 453 -12.02 2.02 -6.05
N GLU A 454 -11.16 2.90 -6.57
CA GLU A 454 -11.55 3.89 -7.57
C GLU A 454 -11.91 3.18 -8.88
N LYS A 455 -13.06 3.51 -9.46
CA LYS A 455 -13.60 2.91 -10.69
C LYS A 455 -12.49 2.67 -11.73
N PRO A 456 -12.37 1.45 -12.28
CA PRO A 456 -11.55 1.23 -13.46
C PRO A 456 -12.08 2.13 -14.59
N GLU A 457 -11.19 2.86 -15.26
CA GLU A 457 -11.48 3.25 -16.63
C GLU A 457 -11.60 1.95 -17.44
N GLU A 458 -12.58 1.91 -18.35
CA GLU A 458 -12.87 0.80 -19.26
C GLU A 458 -11.54 0.28 -19.87
N GLN A 459 -11.03 -0.81 -19.30
CA GLN A 459 -10.08 -1.66 -20.01
C GLN A 459 -10.95 -2.61 -20.79
N ASP A 460 -10.87 -2.49 -22.12
CA ASP A 460 -11.52 -3.38 -23.07
C ASP A 460 -11.37 -4.83 -22.60
N GLU A 461 -12.45 -5.37 -22.03
CA GLU A 461 -12.58 -6.79 -21.80
C GLU A 461 -12.62 -7.42 -23.19
N GLU A 462 -11.50 -8.05 -23.59
CA GLU A 462 -11.53 -9.08 -24.61
C GLU A 462 -12.50 -10.15 -24.13
N SER A 463 -13.74 -10.02 -24.60
CA SER A 463 -14.74 -11.07 -24.69
C SER A 463 -14.08 -12.36 -25.16
N LYS A 464 -14.15 -13.40 -24.35
CA LYS A 464 -13.99 -14.77 -24.81
C LYS A 464 -15.16 -15.60 -24.32
N GLU A 465 -15.91 -16.03 -25.33
CA GLU A 465 -16.89 -17.11 -25.36
C GLU A 465 -16.43 -18.36 -24.62
#